data_AF-A0A1G1G7Q7-F1
#
_entry.id   AF-A0A1G1G7Q7-F1
#
_cell.length_a   1.000
_cell.length_b   1.000
_cell.length_c   1.000
_cell.angle_alpha   90.00
_cell.angle_beta   90.00
_cell.angle_gamma   90.00
#
_symmetry.space_group_name_H-M   'P 1'
#
loop_
_entity.id
_entity.type
_entity.pdbx_description
1 polymer ?
#
loop_
_entity_poly.entity_id
_entity_poly.type
_entity_poly.pdbx_seq_one_letter_code
_entity_poly.pdbx_strand_id
1 'polypeptide(L)'
;MITCRIAAHAADIAKGVKGAMDWDKEMARRRKALDWKGQIELSINPDRARKLRESSMPTESDVCTMCGEFCSMKGVSAYLKKK
;
A
#
# COMPACT_ATOMS: atom_id res chain seq x y z
N MET A 1 -11.57 -8.77 16.30
CA MET A 1 -10.12 -8.46 16.25
C MET A 1 -9.70 -8.19 14.80
N ILE A 2 -8.69 -7.34 14.56
CA ILE A 2 -8.21 -7.01 13.19
C ILE A 2 -7.63 -8.24 12.47
N THR A 3 -6.91 -9.10 13.20
CA THR A 3 -6.34 -10.35 12.69
C THR A 3 -7.37 -11.24 11.99
N CYS A 4 -8.55 -11.42 12.59
CA CYS A 4 -9.65 -12.18 11.99
C CYS A 4 -10.16 -11.55 10.69
N ARG A 5 -10.19 -10.21 10.60
CA ARG A 5 -10.61 -9.51 9.37
C ARG A 5 -9.61 -9.71 8.24
N ILE A 6 -8.31 -9.71 8.54
CA ILE A 6 -7.25 -10.04 7.57
C ILE A 6 -7.45 -11.48 7.07
N ALA A 7 -7.64 -12.43 7.99
CA ALA A 7 -7.82 -13.84 7.63
C ALA A 7 -9.07 -14.08 6.77
N ALA A 8 -10.20 -13.45 7.12
CA ALA A 8 -11.44 -13.54 6.35
C ALA A 8 -11.26 -13.00 4.92
N HIS A 9 -10.67 -11.81 4.78
CA HIS A 9 -10.41 -11.19 3.49
C HIS A 9 -9.48 -12.04 2.61
N ALA A 10 -8.42 -12.60 3.19
CA ALA A 10 -7.53 -13.52 2.49
C ALA A 10 -8.28 -14.78 2.00
N ALA A 11 -9.20 -15.32 2.81
CA ALA A 11 -10.03 -16.45 2.42
C ALA A 11 -11.01 -16.09 1.29
N ASP A 12 -11.60 -14.89 1.32
CA ASP A 12 -12.51 -14.40 0.27
C ASP A 12 -11.78 -14.26 -1.07
N ILE A 13 -10.55 -13.76 -1.06
CA ILE A 13 -9.68 -13.73 -2.25
C ILE A 13 -9.41 -15.15 -2.76
N ALA A 14 -8.99 -16.06 -1.89
CA ALA A 14 -8.66 -17.44 -2.27
C ALA A 14 -9.86 -18.20 -2.85
N LYS A 15 -11.07 -17.91 -2.37
CA LYS A 15 -12.33 -18.47 -2.88
C LYS A 15 -12.82 -17.81 -4.18
N GLY A 16 -12.18 -16.71 -4.61
CA GLY A 16 -12.61 -15.96 -5.78
C GLY A 16 -13.92 -15.20 -5.58
N VAL A 17 -14.21 -14.76 -4.34
CA VAL A 17 -15.38 -13.94 -4.05
C VAL A 17 -15.33 -12.68 -4.92
N LYS A 18 -16.42 -12.41 -5.65
CA LYS A 18 -16.50 -11.29 -6.59
C LYS A 18 -16.20 -9.98 -5.88
N GLY A 19 -15.21 -9.23 -6.38
CA GLY A 19 -14.82 -7.93 -5.85
C GLY A 19 -13.81 -7.96 -4.70
N ALA A 20 -13.53 -9.11 -4.08
CA ALA A 20 -12.59 -9.19 -2.95
C ALA A 20 -11.18 -8.71 -3.36
N MET A 21 -10.69 -9.15 -4.52
CA MET A 21 -9.39 -8.75 -5.06
C MET A 21 -9.31 -7.27 -5.46
N ASP A 22 -10.45 -6.62 -5.70
CA ASP A 22 -10.43 -5.24 -6.22
C ASP A 22 -9.96 -4.24 -5.16
N TRP A 23 -10.20 -4.53 -3.87
CA TRP A 23 -9.65 -3.76 -2.77
C TRP A 23 -8.11 -3.80 -2.75
N ASP A 24 -7.50 -4.97 -2.89
CA ASP A 24 -6.03 -5.13 -2.95
C ASP A 24 -5.44 -4.49 -4.20
N LYS A 25 -6.08 -4.64 -5.35
CA LYS A 25 -5.66 -3.99 -6.59
C LYS A 25 -5.65 -2.47 -6.43
N GLU A 26 -6.67 -1.90 -5.79
CA GLU A 26 -6.71 -0.46 -5.57
C GLU A 26 -5.63 -0.01 -4.59
N MET A 27 -5.41 -0.74 -3.50
CA MET A 27 -4.30 -0.47 -2.59
C MET A 27 -2.94 -0.56 -3.31
N ALA A 28 -2.75 -1.53 -4.19
CA ALA A 28 -1.53 -1.69 -4.98
C ALA A 28 -1.32 -0.53 -5.97
N ARG A 29 -2.39 0.00 -6.59
CA ARG A 29 -2.32 1.20 -7.43
C ARG A 29 -1.87 2.42 -6.63
N ARG A 30 -2.42 2.64 -5.44
CA ARG A 30 -1.99 3.74 -4.55
C ARG A 30 -0.54 3.60 -4.12
N ARG A 31 -0.10 2.38 -3.76
CA ARG A 31 1.31 2.07 -3.44
C ARG A 31 2.24 2.41 -4.61
N LYS A 32 1.89 2.01 -5.84
CA LYS A 32 2.69 2.31 -7.03
C LYS A 32 2.77 3.82 -7.30
N ALA A 33 1.67 4.54 -7.07
CA ALA A 33 1.59 5.99 -7.24
C ALA A 33 2.27 6.78 -6.11
N LEU A 34 2.77 6.11 -5.06
CA LEU A 34 3.28 6.73 -3.84
C LEU A 34 2.21 7.62 -3.14
N ASP A 35 0.93 7.31 -3.35
CA ASP A 35 -0.20 7.98 -2.70
C ASP A 35 -0.40 7.38 -1.29
N TRP A 36 0.35 7.92 -0.33
CA TRP A 36 0.30 7.51 1.07
C TRP A 36 -1.06 7.75 1.71
N LYS A 37 -1.71 8.87 1.38
CA LYS A 37 -3.02 9.22 1.95
C LYS A 37 -4.07 8.19 1.53
N GLY A 38 -4.17 7.93 0.22
CA GLY A 38 -5.10 6.93 -0.30
C GLY A 38 -4.78 5.51 0.16
N GLN A 39 -3.50 5.15 0.26
CA GLN A 39 -3.09 3.85 0.80
C GLN A 39 -3.50 3.65 2.27
N ILE A 40 -3.35 4.69 3.10
CA ILE A 40 -3.70 4.64 4.53
C ILE A 40 -5.23 4.54 4.69
N GLU A 41 -5.99 5.34 3.95
CA GLU A 41 -7.46 5.33 3.95
C GLU A 41 -8.02 3.95 3.55
N LEU A 42 -7.38 3.27 2.59
CA LEU A 42 -7.77 1.94 2.15
C LEU A 42 -7.26 0.81 3.07
N SER A 43 -6.41 1.10 4.06
CA SER A 43 -5.87 0.03 4.91
C SER A 43 -6.92 -0.54 5.86
N ILE A 44 -6.74 -1.79 6.30
CA ILE A 44 -7.67 -2.43 7.23
C ILE A 44 -7.72 -1.76 8.62
N ASN A 45 -6.69 -0.99 8.94
CA ASN A 45 -6.57 -0.20 10.17
C ASN A 45 -5.83 1.13 9.86
N PRO A 46 -6.56 2.17 9.41
CA PRO A 46 -5.98 3.46 9.03
C PRO A 46 -5.22 4.15 10.16
N ASP A 47 -5.73 4.10 11.39
CA ASP A 47 -5.11 4.77 12.53
C ASP A 47 -3.72 4.21 12.84
N ARG A 48 -3.59 2.88 12.81
CA ARG A 48 -2.30 2.22 13.01
C ARG A 48 -1.35 2.48 11.83
N ALA A 49 -1.85 2.43 10.60
CA ALA A 49 -1.04 2.69 9.42
C ALA A 49 -0.48 4.12 9.40
N ARG A 50 -1.30 5.11 9.79
CA ARG A 50 -0.91 6.51 9.93
C ARG A 50 0.19 6.68 10.98
N LYS A 51 -0.02 6.17 12.20
CA LYS A 51 0.97 6.24 13.27
C LYS A 51 2.32 5.63 12.87
N LEU A 52 2.30 4.49 12.16
CA LEU A 52 3.53 3.85 11.71
C LEU A 52 4.28 4.69 10.68
N ARG A 53 3.56 5.31 9.74
CA ARG A 53 4.16 6.21 8.75
C ARG A 53 4.76 7.45 9.42
N GLU A 54 4.05 8.04 10.38
CA GLU A 54 4.51 9.21 11.15
C GLU A 54 5.73 8.88 12.02
N SER A 55 5.78 7.67 12.61
CA SER A 55 6.94 7.24 13.41
C SER A 55 8.22 7.01 12.60
N SER A 56 8.13 6.97 11.27
CA SER A 56 9.24 6.69 10.37
C SER A 56 9.10 7.53 9.10
N MET A 57 9.17 8.85 9.29
CA MET A 57 9.21 9.79 8.18
C MET A 57 10.61 9.78 7.52
N PRO A 58 10.70 9.61 6.20
CA PRO A 58 11.97 9.65 5.47
C PRO A 58 12.40 11.08 5.19
N THR A 59 13.69 11.23 4.85
CA THR A 59 14.28 12.48 4.38
C THR A 59 13.68 12.94 3.05
N GLU A 60 13.36 12.00 2.14
CA GLU A 60 12.54 12.24 0.96
C GLU A 60 11.07 11.92 1.26
N SER A 61 10.14 12.86 1.06
CA SER A 61 8.72 12.71 1.40
C SER A 61 8.00 11.59 0.65
N ASP A 62 8.49 11.25 -0.55
CA ASP A 62 7.73 10.49 -1.54
C ASP A 62 7.86 8.98 -1.29
N VAL A 63 8.91 8.55 -0.61
CA VAL A 63 9.28 7.13 -0.43
C VAL A 63 9.12 6.68 1.01
N CYS A 64 9.38 5.40 1.31
CA CYS A 64 9.48 4.92 2.68
C CYS A 64 10.92 4.96 3.19
N THR A 65 11.10 4.83 4.50
CA THR A 65 12.42 4.77 5.14
C THR A 65 13.21 3.50 4.83
N MET A 66 12.59 2.48 4.23
CA MET A 66 13.25 1.20 3.98
C MET A 66 14.26 1.27 2.84
N CYS A 67 13.87 1.84 1.69
CA CYS A 67 14.72 1.89 0.49
C CYS A 67 15.23 3.30 0.16
N GLY A 68 14.59 4.35 0.70
CA GLY A 68 14.97 5.74 0.43
C GLY A 68 15.06 6.05 -1.07
N GLU A 69 16.19 6.65 -1.46
CA GLU A 69 16.49 7.07 -2.84
C GLU A 69 16.43 5.90 -3.85
N PHE A 70 16.73 4.68 -3.40
CA PHE A 70 16.72 3.46 -4.24
C PHE A 70 15.34 2.77 -4.27
N CYS A 71 14.26 3.53 -4.09
CA CYS A 71 12.90 2.99 -4.12
C CYS A 71 12.59 2.30 -5.47
N SER A 72 12.33 0.99 -5.42
CA SER A 72 12.02 0.18 -6.60
C SER A 72 10.77 0.66 -7.36
N MET A 73 9.72 1.06 -6.63
CA MET A 73 8.49 1.59 -7.24
C MET A 73 8.72 2.88 -8.00
N LYS A 74 9.53 3.80 -7.45
CA LYS A 74 9.92 5.07 -8.10
C LYS A 74 10.74 4.79 -9.36
N GLY A 75 11.75 3.93 -9.26
CA GLY A 75 12.61 3.55 -10.38
C GLY A 75 11.86 2.88 -11.54
N VAL A 76 11.08 1.83 -11.25
CA VAL A 76 10.29 1.12 -12.28
C VAL A 76 9.25 2.04 -12.91
N SER A 77 8.57 2.88 -12.12
CA SER A 77 7.57 3.79 -12.66
C SER A 77 8.19 4.87 -13.55
N ALA A 78 9.37 5.38 -13.20
CA ALA A 78 10.11 6.31 -14.06
C ALA A 78 10.53 5.66 -15.37
N TYR A 79 10.99 4.41 -15.34
CA TYR A 79 11.32 3.65 -16.55
C TYR A 79 10.08 3.42 -17.45
N LEU A 80 8.97 2.96 -16.87
CA LEU A 80 7.73 2.69 -17.60
C LEU A 80 7.09 3.95 -18.20
N LYS A 81 7.29 5.14 -17.62
CA LYS A 81 6.81 6.42 -18.16
C LYS A 81 7.65 6.96 -19.32
N LYS A 82 8.91 6.53 -19.45
CA LYS A 82 9.81 6.94 -20.55
C LYS A 82 9.60 6.13 -21.84
N LYS A 83 8.88 5.02 -21.76
CA LYS A 83 8.48 4.19 -22.89
C LYS A 83 7.10 4.60 -23.37
#